data_AF-A0A7C7KKY0-F1
#
_entry.id   AF-A0A7C7KKY0-F1
#
_cell.length_a   1.000
_cell.length_b   1.000
_cell.length_c   1.000
_cell.angle_alpha   90.00
_cell.angle_beta   90.00
_cell.angle_gamma   90.00
#
_symmetry.space_group_name_H-M   'P 1'
#
loop_
_entity.id
_entity.type
_entity.pdbx_description
1 polymer ?
#
loop_
_entity_poly.entity_id
_entity_poly.type
_entity_poly.pdbx_seq_one_letter_code
_entity_poly.pdbx_strand_id
1 'polypeptide(L)'
;MKAVGHNAERHETAAPERDSGWRIYWRLLSAVRPYLWVIGLALLGMLADALAQSAFIYLLKPLVDDAFGQQVIGPMEWLPLIVFGLIMLRTVGHFGGVYGIEWVGRRLVADLRQALFNQYLHLPLAFFQRHSAGSLISRLTYNTEQVAHAATNGTITLVRDSLTTLGLFTVMFLHSPLLTATLLVMAPLVALVVRIVSRRFRHLSHRIQDTMGEVTQVAEEAVNGYQVVKIYAGEAQESQRFSRVNEGSRRLHLRMIANQLASSTLIQWCAGLALVAILWLATQSPWAQQISAGVFTSVVAAMMAVIAPLKRLANIHAVLQKGVAAADSVFSVVDLAPESAGGTHTAERARGQVRISGVGFHYPEQTQAVLHEVSCELRPGTVTALVGRSGSGKTTLAALLARFYDPSEGIIQLDDV
;
A
#
# COMPACT_ATOMS: atom_id res chain seq x y z
N MET A 1 -33.26 -18.55 48.84
CA MET A 1 -33.34 -19.06 47.46
C MET A 1 -34.28 -18.15 46.65
N LYS A 2 -33.74 -17.09 46.05
CA LYS A 2 -34.38 -16.26 45.02
C LYS A 2 -33.29 -15.33 44.47
N ALA A 3 -32.76 -15.70 43.32
CA ALA A 3 -31.76 -14.95 42.58
C ALA A 3 -32.46 -13.78 41.88
N VAL A 4 -32.01 -12.56 42.14
CA VAL A 4 -32.35 -11.37 41.36
C VAL A 4 -31.14 -11.08 40.49
N GLY A 5 -31.27 -11.36 39.19
CA GLY A 5 -30.26 -11.07 38.20
C GLY A 5 -30.13 -9.56 38.01
N HIS A 6 -28.93 -9.04 38.23
CA HIS A 6 -28.54 -7.71 37.81
C HIS A 6 -27.86 -7.85 36.45
N ASN A 7 -28.60 -7.54 35.38
CA ASN A 7 -28.04 -7.34 34.05
C ASN A 7 -27.25 -6.03 34.09
N ALA A 8 -25.96 -6.11 34.40
CA ALA A 8 -25.01 -5.05 34.11
C ALA A 8 -24.67 -5.18 32.62
N GLU A 9 -25.20 -4.25 31.83
CA GLU A 9 -24.83 -4.04 30.43
C GLU A 9 -23.30 -3.87 30.36
N ARG A 10 -22.63 -4.91 29.87
CA ARG A 10 -21.24 -4.81 29.45
C ARG A 10 -21.25 -3.95 28.19
N HIS A 11 -20.83 -2.70 28.32
CA HIS A 11 -20.25 -1.99 27.19
C HIS A 11 -18.94 -2.70 26.84
N GLU A 12 -19.05 -3.79 26.08
CA GLU A 12 -17.98 -4.24 25.20
C GLU A 12 -17.64 -3.04 24.31
N THR A 13 -16.50 -2.42 24.55
CA THR A 13 -15.84 -1.55 23.58
C THR A 13 -15.63 -2.39 22.33
N ALA A 14 -16.57 -2.28 21.39
CA ALA A 14 -16.49 -2.88 20.07
C ALA A 14 -15.12 -2.53 19.50
N ALA A 15 -14.33 -3.56 19.14
CA ALA A 15 -13.19 -3.37 18.27
C ALA A 15 -13.67 -2.53 17.07
N PRO A 16 -12.93 -1.49 16.64
CA PRO A 16 -13.37 -0.65 15.54
C PRO A 16 -13.73 -1.57 14.38
N GLU A 17 -14.98 -1.46 13.90
CA GLU A 17 -15.43 -2.17 12.70
C GLU A 17 -14.35 -1.94 11.64
N ARG A 18 -13.63 -3.00 11.25
CA ARG A 18 -12.67 -2.93 10.16
C ARG A 18 -13.42 -2.34 8.99
N ASP A 19 -13.13 -1.08 8.66
CA ASP A 19 -13.83 -0.39 7.60
C ASP A 19 -13.72 -1.26 6.36
N SER A 20 -14.87 -1.58 5.75
CA SER A 20 -14.90 -2.36 4.51
C SER A 20 -13.89 -1.71 3.56
N GLY A 21 -12.89 -2.44 3.05
CA GLY A 21 -11.78 -1.86 2.29
C GLY A 21 -12.20 -0.95 1.12
N TRP A 22 -13.47 -1.08 0.70
CA TRP A 22 -14.17 -0.16 -0.19
C TRP A 22 -14.32 1.28 0.34
N ARG A 23 -14.68 1.48 1.62
CA ARG A 23 -14.77 2.82 2.25
C ARG A 23 -13.41 3.50 2.28
N ILE A 24 -12.37 2.76 2.66
CA ILE A 24 -10.98 3.23 2.69
C ILE A 24 -10.53 3.65 1.28
N TYR A 25 -10.89 2.88 0.26
CA TYR A 25 -10.62 3.21 -1.13
C TYR A 25 -11.28 4.52 -1.57
N TRP A 26 -12.57 4.71 -1.27
CA TRP A 26 -13.27 5.97 -1.59
C TRP A 26 -12.71 7.17 -0.85
N ARG A 27 -12.25 6.96 0.38
CA ARG A 27 -11.59 7.99 1.16
C ARG A 27 -10.25 8.39 0.57
N LEU A 28 -9.44 7.43 0.12
CA LEU A 28 -8.21 7.72 -0.63
C LEU A 28 -8.52 8.52 -1.89
N LEU A 29 -9.53 8.12 -2.68
CA LEU A 29 -9.99 8.88 -3.84
C LEU A 29 -10.39 10.32 -3.48
N SER A 30 -11.03 10.52 -2.33
CA SER A 30 -11.39 11.86 -1.85
C SER A 30 -10.15 12.71 -1.50
N ALA A 31 -9.09 12.10 -0.97
CA ALA A 31 -7.85 12.79 -0.63
C ALA A 31 -7.10 13.31 -1.87
N VAL A 32 -7.32 12.70 -3.04
CA VAL A 32 -6.68 13.12 -4.29
C VAL A 32 -7.53 14.14 -5.08
N ARG A 33 -8.72 14.51 -4.59
CA ARG A 33 -9.61 15.52 -5.23
C ARG A 33 -8.93 16.83 -5.62
N PRO A 34 -8.01 17.41 -4.83
CA PRO A 34 -7.32 18.64 -5.21
C PRO A 34 -6.47 18.52 -6.49
N TYR A 35 -6.12 17.29 -6.87
CA TYR A 35 -5.19 16.98 -7.96
C TYR A 35 -5.88 16.34 -9.19
N LEU A 36 -7.21 16.42 -9.28
CA LEU A 36 -7.98 15.81 -10.37
C LEU A 36 -7.60 16.33 -11.76
N TRP A 37 -7.16 17.58 -11.88
CA TRP A 37 -6.70 18.12 -13.16
C TRP A 37 -5.42 17.43 -13.65
N VAL A 38 -4.48 17.14 -12.73
CA VAL A 38 -3.24 16.42 -13.04
C VAL A 38 -3.56 14.98 -13.40
N ILE A 39 -4.46 14.34 -12.65
CA ILE A 39 -4.94 13.00 -12.97
C ILE A 39 -5.58 12.99 -14.37
N GLY A 40 -6.45 13.94 -14.68
CA GLY A 40 -7.09 14.05 -16.00
C GLY A 40 -6.06 14.15 -17.13
N LEU A 41 -5.08 15.03 -16.98
CA LEU A 41 -3.97 15.16 -17.95
C LEU A 41 -3.14 13.88 -18.06
N ALA A 42 -2.87 13.23 -16.94
CA ALA A 42 -2.11 11.99 -16.89
C ALA A 42 -2.86 10.83 -17.58
N LEU A 43 -4.17 10.72 -17.35
CA LEU A 43 -5.04 9.74 -18.00
C LEU A 43 -5.09 9.96 -19.52
N LEU A 44 -5.16 11.21 -19.97
CA LEU A 44 -5.05 11.55 -21.40
C LEU A 44 -3.69 11.14 -21.98
N GLY A 45 -2.61 11.36 -21.25
CA GLY A 45 -1.27 10.88 -21.64
C GLY A 45 -1.19 9.37 -21.76
N MET A 46 -1.76 8.62 -20.80
CA MET A 46 -1.83 7.16 -20.84
C MET A 46 -2.69 6.64 -21.99
N LEU A 47 -3.80 7.32 -22.29
CA LEU A 47 -4.64 7.00 -23.43
C LEU A 47 -3.86 7.22 -24.75
N ALA A 48 -3.15 8.35 -24.88
CA ALA A 48 -2.32 8.63 -26.03
C ALA A 48 -1.20 7.59 -26.21
N ASP A 49 -0.54 7.17 -25.14
CA ASP A 49 0.46 6.10 -25.17
C ASP A 49 -0.14 4.76 -25.63
N ALA A 50 -1.26 4.34 -25.03
CA ALA A 50 -1.93 3.08 -25.39
C ALA A 50 -2.40 3.07 -26.85
N LEU A 51 -3.00 4.17 -27.32
CA LEU A 51 -3.45 4.33 -28.70
C LEU A 51 -2.27 4.37 -29.67
N ALA A 52 -1.21 5.13 -29.37
CA ALA A 52 -0.04 5.23 -30.23
C ALA A 52 0.69 3.88 -30.35
N GLN A 53 0.81 3.13 -29.25
CA GLN A 53 1.37 1.78 -29.28
C GLN A 53 0.52 0.83 -30.14
N SER A 54 -0.81 0.88 -30.01
CA SER A 54 -1.72 0.03 -30.78
C SER A 54 -1.70 0.40 -32.27
N ALA A 55 -1.74 1.70 -32.58
CA ALA A 55 -1.64 2.23 -33.93
C ALA A 55 -0.31 1.86 -34.60
N PHE A 56 0.81 1.91 -33.86
CA PHE A 56 2.11 1.47 -34.38
C PHE A 56 2.08 0.00 -34.80
N ILE A 57 1.47 -0.89 -33.99
CA ILE A 57 1.36 -2.31 -34.32
C ILE A 57 0.37 -2.56 -35.47
N TYR A 58 -0.69 -1.76 -35.56
CA TYR A 58 -1.61 -1.78 -36.70
C TYR A 58 -0.89 -1.44 -38.01
N LEU A 59 -0.01 -0.43 -38.00
CA LEU A 59 0.75 -0.01 -39.18
C LEU A 59 1.79 -1.04 -39.66
N LEU A 60 2.11 -2.07 -38.87
CA LEU A 60 2.98 -3.15 -39.35
C LEU A 60 2.39 -3.90 -40.55
N LYS A 61 1.06 -4.00 -40.66
CA LYS A 61 0.42 -4.65 -41.81
C LYS A 61 0.73 -3.93 -43.13
N PRO A 62 0.33 -2.65 -43.32
CA PRO A 62 0.64 -1.92 -44.55
C PRO A 62 2.15 -1.74 -44.77
N LEU A 63 2.94 -1.57 -43.69
CA LEU A 63 4.39 -1.51 -43.82
C LEU A 63 4.98 -2.79 -44.44
N VAL A 64 4.48 -3.97 -44.08
CA VAL A 64 4.97 -5.23 -44.64
C VAL A 64 4.37 -5.51 -46.02
N ASP A 65 3.06 -5.34 -46.17
CA ASP A 65 2.35 -5.67 -47.41
C ASP A 65 2.70 -4.69 -48.55
N ASP A 66 2.78 -3.39 -48.26
CA ASP A 66 2.97 -2.37 -49.30
C ASP A 66 4.46 -2.03 -49.52
N ALA A 67 5.33 -2.12 -48.50
CA ALA A 67 6.74 -1.72 -48.62
C ALA A 67 7.65 -2.82 -49.16
N PHE A 68 7.26 -4.07 -48.94
CA PHE A 68 7.98 -5.24 -49.43
C PHE A 68 7.19 -6.02 -50.48
N GLY A 69 5.95 -5.62 -50.79
CA GLY A 69 5.14 -6.14 -51.90
C GLY A 69 5.44 -5.48 -53.25
N GLN A 70 5.10 -6.15 -54.35
CA GLN A 70 5.45 -5.74 -55.72
C GLN A 70 4.65 -4.55 -56.29
N GLN A 71 3.70 -3.97 -55.55
CA GLN A 71 2.91 -2.82 -56.01
C GLN A 71 2.86 -1.72 -54.95
N VAL A 72 3.71 -0.71 -55.13
CA VAL A 72 3.70 0.51 -54.32
C VAL A 72 2.50 1.36 -54.76
N ILE A 73 1.34 1.14 -54.16
CA ILE A 73 0.13 1.94 -54.41
C ILE A 73 -0.31 2.59 -53.08
N GLY A 74 0.40 3.63 -52.65
CA GLY A 74 0.06 4.43 -51.46
C GLY A 74 1.15 5.45 -51.10
N PRO A 75 0.87 6.43 -50.20
CA PRO A 75 1.79 7.53 -49.85
C PRO A 75 2.91 7.03 -48.91
N MET A 76 3.78 6.18 -49.45
CA MET A 76 4.93 5.57 -48.77
C MET A 76 5.90 6.61 -48.17
N GLU A 77 6.00 7.77 -48.82
CA GLU A 77 6.89 8.86 -48.44
C GLU A 77 6.54 9.46 -47.07
N TRP A 78 5.26 9.39 -46.67
CA TRP A 78 4.78 9.95 -45.39
C TRP A 78 4.81 8.92 -44.25
N LEU A 79 4.99 7.62 -44.55
CA LEU A 79 4.97 6.56 -43.55
C LEU A 79 6.05 6.73 -42.47
N PRO A 80 7.33 7.06 -42.79
CA PRO A 80 8.32 7.38 -41.76
C PRO A 80 7.91 8.55 -40.87
N LEU A 81 7.27 9.59 -41.44
CA LEU A 81 6.80 10.75 -40.69
C LEU A 81 5.65 10.38 -39.74
N ILE A 82 4.71 9.54 -40.19
CA ILE A 82 3.62 9.01 -39.37
C ILE A 82 4.17 8.16 -38.22
N VAL A 83 5.09 7.23 -38.52
CA VAL A 83 5.73 6.38 -37.49
C VAL A 83 6.49 7.23 -36.48
N PHE A 84 7.25 8.23 -36.93
CA PHE A 84 7.93 9.17 -36.05
C PHE A 84 6.93 9.95 -35.18
N GLY A 85 5.83 10.43 -35.76
CA GLY A 85 4.75 11.09 -35.03
C GLY A 85 4.12 10.20 -33.96
N LEU A 86 3.88 8.91 -34.25
CA LEU A 86 3.38 7.95 -33.27
C LEU A 86 4.39 7.67 -32.16
N ILE A 87 5.68 7.52 -32.48
CA ILE A 87 6.74 7.34 -31.47
C ILE A 87 6.82 8.57 -30.55
N MET A 88 6.72 9.78 -31.11
CA MET A 88 6.71 11.01 -30.32
C MET A 88 5.46 11.10 -29.44
N LEU A 89 4.27 10.86 -30.00
CA LEU A 89 3.02 10.83 -29.25
C LEU A 89 3.07 9.81 -28.11
N ARG A 90 3.60 8.61 -28.39
CA ARG A 90 3.78 7.55 -27.41
C ARG A 90 4.73 7.97 -26.29
N THR A 91 5.88 8.54 -26.65
CA THR A 91 6.93 8.91 -25.69
C THR A 91 6.46 10.04 -24.78
N VAL A 92 5.85 11.08 -25.36
CA VAL A 92 5.28 12.21 -24.61
C VAL A 92 4.10 11.77 -23.75
N GLY A 93 3.19 10.96 -24.30
CA GLY A 93 2.04 10.42 -23.58
C GLY A 93 2.48 9.52 -22.42
N HIS A 94 3.47 8.65 -22.64
CA HIS A 94 4.02 7.78 -21.61
C HIS A 94 4.67 8.59 -20.49
N PHE A 95 5.54 9.54 -20.84
CA PHE A 95 6.23 10.39 -19.89
C PHE A 95 5.23 11.23 -19.09
N GLY A 96 4.36 11.99 -19.75
CA GLY A 96 3.38 12.85 -19.08
C GLY A 96 2.36 12.06 -18.25
N GLY A 97 1.90 10.91 -18.75
CA GLY A 97 0.98 10.04 -18.05
C GLY A 97 1.58 9.43 -16.78
N VAL A 98 2.72 8.76 -16.90
CA VAL A 98 3.35 8.11 -15.75
C VAL A 98 3.89 9.14 -14.75
N TYR A 99 4.57 10.18 -15.22
CA TYR A 99 5.08 11.24 -14.35
C TYR A 99 3.94 11.97 -13.61
N GLY A 100 2.84 12.27 -14.30
CA GLY A 100 1.67 12.91 -13.68
C GLY A 100 1.09 12.08 -12.55
N ILE A 101 0.91 10.76 -12.74
CA ILE A 101 0.44 9.88 -11.68
C ILE A 101 1.46 9.77 -10.54
N GLU A 102 2.75 9.64 -10.82
CA GLU A 102 3.80 9.60 -9.80
C GLU A 102 3.86 10.89 -8.97
N TRP A 103 3.74 12.06 -9.63
CA TRP A 103 3.68 13.35 -8.96
C TRP A 103 2.50 13.43 -7.98
N VAL A 104 1.31 12.99 -8.41
CA VAL A 104 0.11 12.94 -7.57
C VAL A 104 0.32 11.98 -6.38
N GLY A 105 0.92 10.80 -6.61
CA GLY A 105 1.23 9.85 -5.56
C GLY A 105 2.19 10.42 -4.51
N ARG A 106 3.25 11.12 -4.94
CA ARG A 106 4.20 11.78 -4.04
C ARG A 106 3.57 12.90 -3.24
N ARG A 107 2.65 13.65 -3.84
CA ARG A 107 1.91 14.71 -3.15
C ARG A 107 0.96 14.12 -2.10
N LEU A 108 0.25 13.05 -2.44
CA LEU A 108 -0.59 12.31 -1.49
C LEU A 108 0.21 11.83 -0.27
N VAL A 109 1.44 11.33 -0.46
CA VAL A 109 2.32 10.95 0.66
C VAL A 109 2.66 12.13 1.55
N ALA A 110 3.00 13.28 0.96
CA ALA A 110 3.32 14.47 1.72
C ALA A 110 2.12 14.91 2.58
N ASP A 111 0.92 14.91 2.01
CA ASP A 111 -0.31 15.29 2.71
C ASP A 111 -0.64 14.31 3.84
N LEU A 112 -0.53 12.99 3.58
CA LEU A 112 -0.75 11.96 4.60
C LEU A 112 0.27 12.03 5.74
N ARG A 113 1.55 12.28 5.41
CA ARG A 113 2.61 12.46 6.43
C ARG A 113 2.34 13.69 7.28
N GLN A 114 1.95 14.80 6.66
CA GLN A 114 1.61 16.02 7.38
C GLN A 114 0.40 15.79 8.31
N ALA A 115 -0.65 15.14 7.82
CA ALA A 115 -1.83 14.83 8.61
C ALA A 115 -1.51 13.92 9.81
N LEU A 116 -0.77 12.83 9.58
CA LEU A 116 -0.33 11.93 10.65
C LEU A 116 0.55 12.63 11.67
N PHE A 117 1.54 13.41 11.21
CA PHE A 117 2.46 14.10 12.10
C PHE A 117 1.72 15.13 12.95
N ASN A 118 0.83 15.92 12.33
CA ASN A 118 -0.01 16.86 13.08
C ASN A 118 -0.88 16.14 14.11
N GLN A 119 -1.44 14.99 13.75
CA GLN A 119 -2.22 14.18 14.68
C GLN A 119 -1.38 13.67 15.84
N TYR A 120 -0.17 13.15 15.61
CA TYR A 120 0.73 12.73 16.68
C TYR A 120 1.00 13.84 17.69
N LEU A 121 1.16 15.10 17.25
CA LEU A 121 1.40 16.22 18.16
C LEU A 121 0.23 16.53 19.11
N HIS A 122 -0.98 16.05 18.78
CA HIS A 122 -2.19 16.33 19.55
C HIS A 122 -2.79 15.07 20.17
N LEU A 123 -2.15 13.91 20.10
CA LEU A 123 -2.69 12.69 20.72
C LEU A 123 -2.32 12.60 22.20
N PRO A 124 -3.21 12.06 23.05
CA PRO A 124 -2.96 11.95 24.49
C PRO A 124 -1.79 11.01 24.79
N LEU A 125 -1.09 11.25 25.92
CA LEU A 125 0.07 10.46 26.35
C LEU A 125 -0.21 8.96 26.40
N ALA A 126 -1.43 8.57 26.79
CA ALA A 126 -1.87 7.17 26.84
C ALA A 126 -1.67 6.43 25.51
N PHE A 127 -1.81 7.11 24.37
CA PHE A 127 -1.58 6.53 23.05
C PHE A 127 -0.10 6.16 22.84
N PHE A 128 0.82 7.06 23.23
CA PHE A 128 2.27 6.84 23.09
C PHE A 128 2.82 5.78 24.04
N GLN A 129 2.14 5.51 25.15
CA GLN A 129 2.52 4.42 26.05
C GLN A 129 2.10 3.04 25.50
N ARG A 130 1.07 2.99 24.65
CA ARG A 130 0.57 1.74 24.03
C ARG A 130 1.31 1.38 22.74
N HIS A 131 2.02 2.33 22.14
CA HIS A 131 2.67 2.16 20.85
C HIS A 131 4.15 2.49 20.91
N SER A 132 4.99 1.59 20.39
CA SER A 132 6.41 1.86 20.28
C SER A 132 6.68 3.01 19.30
N ALA A 133 7.70 3.83 19.61
CA ALA A 133 8.14 4.90 18.71
C ALA A 133 8.45 4.36 17.30
N GLY A 134 9.05 3.17 17.20
CA GLY A 134 9.33 2.50 15.93
C GLY A 134 8.07 2.19 15.12
N SER A 135 6.99 1.73 15.76
CA SER A 135 5.70 1.48 15.09
C SER A 135 5.11 2.77 14.52
N LEU A 136 5.15 3.87 15.28
CA LEU A 136 4.63 5.17 14.85
C LEU A 136 5.44 5.76 13.68
N ILE A 137 6.77 5.66 13.75
CA ILE A 137 7.67 6.07 12.66
C ILE A 137 7.45 5.21 11.42
N SER A 138 7.26 3.91 11.57
CA SER A 138 6.98 2.99 10.46
C SER A 138 5.66 3.35 9.75
N ARG A 139 4.61 3.70 10.49
CA ARG A 139 3.35 4.19 9.88
C ARG A 139 3.59 5.46 9.05
N LEU A 140 4.36 6.41 9.57
CA LEU A 140 4.67 7.68 8.92
C LEU A 140 5.58 7.54 7.69
N THR A 141 6.49 6.56 7.70
CA THR A 141 7.50 6.41 6.65
C THR A 141 7.12 5.35 5.63
N TYR A 142 6.85 4.12 6.10
CA TYR A 142 6.59 2.94 5.28
C TYR A 142 5.13 2.81 4.85
N ASN A 143 4.17 2.89 5.78
CA ASN A 143 2.76 2.69 5.40
C ASN A 143 2.26 3.77 4.44
N THR A 144 2.63 5.05 4.65
CA THR A 144 2.31 6.10 3.68
C THR A 144 2.90 5.84 2.29
N GLU A 145 4.12 5.29 2.21
CA GLU A 145 4.77 4.95 0.93
C GLU A 145 4.03 3.81 0.23
N GLN A 146 3.54 2.82 0.98
CA GLN A 146 2.74 1.72 0.43
C GLN A 146 1.38 2.18 -0.10
N VAL A 147 0.77 3.19 0.54
CA VAL A 147 -0.42 3.86 -0.01
C VAL A 147 -0.10 4.51 -1.34
N ALA A 148 1.01 5.26 -1.43
CA ALA A 148 1.47 5.88 -2.67
C ALA A 148 1.69 4.87 -3.78
N HIS A 149 2.48 3.83 -3.50
CA HIS A 149 2.81 2.79 -4.46
C HIS A 149 1.54 2.11 -4.98
N ALA A 150 0.56 1.86 -4.11
CA ALA A 150 -0.72 1.31 -4.54
C ALA A 150 -1.54 2.30 -5.36
N ALA A 151 -1.53 3.59 -5.02
CA ALA A 151 -2.22 4.62 -5.79
C ALA A 151 -1.59 4.83 -7.17
N THR A 152 -0.27 4.84 -7.28
CA THR A 152 0.45 5.07 -8.55
C THR A 152 0.46 3.82 -9.42
N ASN A 153 1.13 2.75 -8.98
CA ASN A 153 1.23 1.52 -9.76
C ASN A 153 -0.13 0.85 -9.95
N GLY A 154 -1.05 0.99 -8.98
CA GLY A 154 -2.45 0.62 -9.12
C GLY A 154 -3.10 1.28 -10.34
N THR A 155 -3.07 2.61 -10.38
CA THR A 155 -3.70 3.40 -11.44
C THR A 155 -3.04 3.20 -12.79
N ILE A 156 -1.70 3.22 -12.84
CA ILE A 156 -0.94 2.98 -14.08
C ILE A 156 -1.33 1.61 -14.64
N THR A 157 -1.33 0.56 -13.83
CA THR A 157 -1.68 -0.79 -14.29
C THR A 157 -3.15 -0.88 -14.69
N LEU A 158 -4.08 -0.37 -13.88
CA LEU A 158 -5.52 -0.49 -14.17
C LEU A 158 -5.96 0.30 -15.40
N VAL A 159 -5.37 1.47 -15.65
CA VAL A 159 -5.77 2.32 -16.77
C VAL A 159 -4.94 2.01 -18.00
N ARG A 160 -3.62 2.23 -17.93
CA ARG A 160 -2.74 2.10 -19.10
C ARG A 160 -2.72 0.68 -19.61
N ASP A 161 -2.52 -0.32 -18.75
CA ASP A 161 -2.41 -1.70 -19.24
C ASP A 161 -3.75 -2.21 -19.76
N SER A 162 -4.89 -1.82 -19.15
CA SER A 162 -6.20 -2.16 -19.70
C SER A 162 -6.46 -1.50 -21.05
N LEU A 163 -6.12 -0.21 -21.22
CA LEU A 163 -6.25 0.48 -22.49
C LEU A 163 -5.33 -0.12 -23.57
N THR A 164 -4.07 -0.40 -23.23
CA THR A 164 -3.13 -1.04 -24.15
C THR A 164 -3.58 -2.45 -24.52
N THR A 165 -4.01 -3.26 -23.54
CA THR A 165 -4.54 -4.60 -23.82
C THR A 165 -5.77 -4.53 -24.72
N LEU A 166 -6.73 -3.64 -24.44
CA LEU A 166 -7.91 -3.45 -25.28
C LEU A 166 -7.55 -3.00 -26.69
N GLY A 167 -6.64 -2.03 -26.82
CA GLY A 167 -6.16 -1.53 -28.11
C GLY A 167 -5.48 -2.62 -28.94
N LEU A 168 -4.61 -3.43 -28.34
CA LEU A 168 -3.94 -4.54 -29.02
C LEU A 168 -4.92 -5.65 -29.43
N PHE A 169 -5.88 -6.02 -28.57
CA PHE A 169 -6.94 -6.95 -28.94
C PHE A 169 -7.80 -6.42 -30.09
N THR A 170 -8.08 -5.12 -30.10
CA THR A 170 -8.81 -4.45 -31.18
C THR A 170 -8.04 -4.57 -32.50
N VAL A 171 -6.73 -4.28 -32.50
CA VAL A 171 -5.86 -4.42 -33.68
C VAL A 171 -5.84 -5.85 -34.20
N MET A 172 -5.67 -6.83 -33.30
CA MET A 172 -5.70 -8.25 -33.67
C MET A 172 -7.02 -8.63 -34.35
N PHE A 173 -8.13 -8.24 -33.74
CA PHE A 173 -9.47 -8.55 -34.23
C PHE A 173 -9.75 -7.90 -35.59
N LEU A 174 -9.34 -6.63 -35.77
CA LEU A 174 -9.50 -5.91 -37.04
C LEU A 174 -8.67 -6.53 -38.18
N HIS A 175 -7.47 -7.04 -37.90
CA HIS A 175 -6.63 -7.66 -38.91
C HIS A 175 -7.01 -9.11 -39.24
N SER A 176 -7.34 -9.91 -38.23
CA SER A 176 -7.82 -11.27 -38.43
C SER A 176 -8.62 -11.78 -37.23
N PRO A 177 -9.96 -11.81 -37.34
CA PRO A 177 -10.82 -12.40 -36.31
C PRO A 177 -10.50 -13.87 -36.06
N LEU A 178 -10.10 -14.61 -37.10
CA LEU A 178 -9.74 -16.02 -37.00
C LEU A 178 -8.50 -16.25 -36.15
N LEU A 179 -7.39 -15.57 -36.45
CA LEU A 179 -6.15 -15.71 -35.67
C LEU A 179 -6.34 -15.23 -34.23
N THR A 180 -7.17 -14.21 -34.04
CA THR A 180 -7.57 -13.71 -32.72
C THR A 180 -8.37 -14.75 -31.94
N ALA A 181 -9.28 -15.48 -32.59
CA ALA A 181 -10.04 -16.55 -31.96
C ALA A 181 -9.13 -17.69 -31.47
N THR A 182 -8.10 -18.05 -32.25
CA THR A 182 -7.10 -19.06 -31.84
C THR A 182 -6.37 -18.64 -30.56
N LEU A 183 -6.06 -17.35 -30.40
CA LEU A 183 -5.48 -16.83 -29.16
C LEU A 183 -6.48 -16.84 -28.00
N LEU A 184 -7.73 -16.46 -28.26
CA LEU A 184 -8.81 -16.48 -27.26
C LEU A 184 -9.06 -17.89 -26.71
N VAL A 185 -8.91 -18.93 -27.52
CA VAL A 185 -8.97 -20.33 -27.06
C VAL A 185 -7.85 -20.66 -26.07
N MET A 186 -6.68 -20.01 -26.17
CA MET A 186 -5.58 -20.16 -25.22
C MET A 186 -5.76 -19.28 -23.96
N ALA A 187 -6.65 -18.29 -23.98
CA ALA A 187 -6.87 -17.38 -22.85
C ALA A 187 -7.33 -18.10 -21.55
N PRO A 188 -8.24 -19.10 -21.56
CA PRO A 188 -8.57 -19.89 -20.38
C PRO A 188 -7.37 -20.62 -19.78
N LEU A 189 -6.47 -21.15 -20.62
CA LEU A 189 -5.25 -21.82 -20.15
C LEU A 189 -4.32 -20.82 -19.46
N VAL A 190 -4.09 -19.65 -20.07
CA VAL A 190 -3.31 -18.56 -19.46
C VAL A 190 -3.94 -18.10 -18.15
N ALA A 191 -5.26 -17.90 -18.13
CA ALA A 191 -6.01 -17.51 -16.93
C ALA A 191 -5.89 -18.56 -15.81
N LEU A 192 -5.91 -19.86 -16.15
CA LEU A 192 -5.69 -20.94 -15.21
C LEU A 192 -4.27 -20.90 -14.61
N VAL A 193 -3.24 -20.74 -15.45
CA VAL A 193 -1.85 -20.60 -15.00
C VAL A 193 -1.72 -19.41 -14.05
N VAL A 194 -2.23 -18.25 -14.44
CA VAL A 194 -2.26 -17.04 -13.60
C VAL A 194 -2.95 -17.33 -12.27
N ARG A 195 -4.14 -17.93 -12.29
CA ARG A 195 -4.92 -18.22 -11.08
C ARG A 195 -4.17 -19.13 -10.10
N ILE A 196 -3.53 -20.20 -10.59
CA ILE A 196 -2.75 -21.13 -9.78
C ILE A 196 -1.54 -20.41 -9.16
N VAL A 197 -0.79 -19.67 -9.99
CA VAL A 197 0.39 -18.92 -9.57
C VAL A 197 0.03 -17.85 -8.55
N SER A 198 -1.00 -17.04 -8.78
CA SER A 198 -1.41 -15.96 -7.88
C SER A 198 -1.86 -16.48 -6.52
N ARG A 199 -2.54 -17.65 -6.48
CA ARG A 199 -2.87 -18.32 -5.21
C ARG A 199 -1.62 -18.71 -4.44
N ARG A 200 -0.65 -19.36 -5.10
CA ARG A 200 0.62 -19.76 -4.48
C ARG A 200 1.48 -18.56 -4.06
N PHE A 201 1.47 -17.50 -4.87
CA PHE A 201 2.16 -16.24 -4.59
C PHE A 201 1.64 -15.60 -3.30
N ARG A 202 0.32 -15.52 -3.12
CA ARG A 202 -0.29 -14.98 -1.89
C ARG A 202 0.16 -15.76 -0.64
N HIS A 203 0.14 -17.09 -0.70
CA HIS A 203 0.60 -17.92 0.43
C HIS A 203 2.09 -17.74 0.74
N LEU A 204 2.95 -17.64 -0.28
CA LEU A 204 4.38 -17.39 -0.08
C LEU A 204 4.64 -15.98 0.46
N SER A 205 3.94 -14.97 -0.07
CA SER A 205 4.07 -13.58 0.39
C SER A 205 3.66 -13.42 1.85
N HIS A 206 2.62 -14.12 2.31
CA HIS A 206 2.23 -14.09 3.72
C HIS A 206 3.31 -14.68 4.62
N ARG A 207 3.83 -15.88 4.28
CA ARG A 207 4.92 -16.50 5.06
C ARG A 207 6.18 -15.65 5.08
N ILE A 208 6.50 -14.96 3.98
CA ILE A 208 7.62 -14.02 3.93
C ILE A 208 7.40 -12.88 4.93
N GLN A 209 6.18 -12.35 5.04
CA GLN A 209 5.86 -11.31 6.02
C GLN A 209 6.00 -11.82 7.45
N ASP A 210 5.50 -13.03 7.74
CA ASP A 210 5.64 -13.65 9.06
C ASP A 210 7.13 -13.81 9.45
N THR A 211 7.96 -14.36 8.55
CA THR A 211 9.40 -14.51 8.79
C THR A 211 10.12 -13.17 8.88
N MET A 212 9.68 -12.14 8.15
CA MET A 212 10.26 -10.80 8.29
C MET A 212 9.99 -10.21 9.68
N GLY A 213 8.81 -10.48 10.26
CA GLY A 213 8.52 -10.15 11.65
C GLY A 213 9.50 -10.82 12.63
N GLU A 214 9.81 -12.09 12.43
CA GLU A 214 10.83 -12.80 13.23
C GLU A 214 12.23 -12.20 13.06
N VAL A 215 12.63 -11.84 11.82
CA VAL A 215 13.92 -11.18 11.55
C VAL A 215 14.01 -9.85 12.31
N THR A 216 12.96 -9.03 12.24
CA THR A 216 12.87 -7.75 12.96
C THR A 216 12.90 -7.96 14.46
N GLN A 217 12.14 -8.91 14.99
CA GLN A 217 12.09 -9.20 16.42
C GLN A 217 13.46 -9.63 16.97
N VAL A 218 14.14 -10.57 16.32
CA VAL A 218 15.49 -11.00 16.76
C VAL A 218 16.48 -9.83 16.72
N ALA A 219 16.40 -8.97 15.71
CA ALA A 219 17.24 -7.78 15.63
C ALA A 219 16.92 -6.76 16.74
N GLU A 220 15.65 -6.48 17.01
CA GLU A 220 15.23 -5.56 18.08
C GLU A 220 15.63 -6.09 19.47
N GLU A 221 15.44 -7.38 19.74
CA GLU A 221 15.86 -8.02 21.00
C GLU A 221 17.38 -7.91 21.20
N ALA A 222 18.19 -8.19 20.16
CA ALA A 222 19.64 -8.11 20.24
C ALA A 222 20.16 -6.66 20.43
N VAL A 223 19.52 -5.68 19.77
CA VAL A 223 19.91 -4.27 19.88
C VAL A 223 19.50 -3.70 21.25
N ASN A 224 18.26 -3.92 21.69
CA ASN A 224 17.78 -3.46 22.99
C ASN A 224 18.49 -4.19 24.15
N GLY A 225 18.79 -5.47 23.97
CA GLY A 225 19.49 -6.32 24.92
C GLY A 225 21.02 -6.32 24.79
N TYR A 226 21.61 -5.38 24.05
CA TYR A 226 23.04 -5.41 23.71
C TYR A 226 23.96 -5.51 24.93
N GLN A 227 23.62 -4.85 26.04
CA GLN A 227 24.38 -4.95 27.29
C GLN A 227 24.39 -6.38 27.85
N VAL A 228 23.25 -7.08 27.79
CA VAL A 228 23.12 -8.47 28.23
C VAL A 228 23.96 -9.38 27.34
N VAL A 229 23.84 -9.23 26.01
CA VAL A 229 24.65 -10.00 25.05
C VAL A 229 26.14 -9.86 25.36
N LYS A 230 26.61 -8.63 25.65
CA LYS A 230 28.02 -8.35 25.94
C LYS A 230 28.49 -8.90 27.28
N ILE A 231 27.67 -8.82 28.34
CA ILE A 231 28.01 -9.35 29.67
C ILE A 231 28.17 -10.88 29.63
N TYR A 232 27.31 -11.56 28.86
CA TYR A 232 27.32 -13.01 28.75
C TYR A 232 28.15 -13.55 27.58
N ALA A 233 28.87 -12.69 26.84
CA ALA A 233 29.63 -13.05 25.63
C ALA A 233 28.79 -13.88 24.62
N GLY A 234 27.54 -13.47 24.42
CA GLY A 234 26.52 -14.17 23.63
C GLY A 234 26.54 -13.87 22.13
N GLU A 235 27.55 -13.17 21.61
CA GLU A 235 27.57 -12.67 20.23
C GLU A 235 27.44 -13.80 19.18
N ALA A 236 28.14 -14.92 19.40
CA ALA A 236 28.07 -16.07 18.50
C ALA A 236 26.68 -16.73 18.51
N GLN A 237 26.02 -16.78 19.67
CA GLN A 237 24.69 -17.37 19.82
C GLN A 237 23.63 -16.51 19.12
N GLU A 238 23.65 -15.19 19.34
CA GLU A 238 22.74 -14.26 18.67
C GLU A 238 22.98 -14.19 17.16
N SER A 239 24.25 -14.22 16.72
CA SER A 239 24.58 -14.30 15.29
C SER A 239 24.02 -15.57 14.64
N GLN A 240 24.13 -16.73 15.32
CA GLN A 240 23.56 -17.98 14.83
C GLN A 240 22.03 -17.96 14.83
N ARG A 241 21.40 -17.36 15.86
CA ARG A 241 19.94 -17.17 15.94
C ARG A 241 19.44 -16.34 14.77
N PHE A 242 20.07 -15.19 14.51
CA PHE A 242 19.73 -14.34 13.37
C PHE A 242 19.94 -15.05 12.04
N SER A 243 21.05 -15.77 11.87
CA SER A 243 21.37 -16.53 10.65
C SER A 243 20.27 -17.55 10.30
N ARG A 244 19.73 -18.27 11.30
CA ARG A 244 18.65 -19.25 11.07
C ARG A 244 17.37 -18.61 10.52
N VAL A 245 16.93 -17.51 11.13
CA VAL A 245 15.71 -16.80 10.71
C VAL A 245 15.90 -16.15 9.35
N ASN A 246 17.05 -15.50 9.13
CA ASN A 246 17.40 -14.87 7.87
C ASN A 246 17.46 -15.88 6.71
N GLU A 247 18.04 -17.06 6.96
CA GLU A 247 18.09 -18.15 5.98
C GLU A 247 16.69 -18.72 5.66
N GLY A 248 15.79 -18.77 6.65
CA GLY A 248 14.38 -19.08 6.45
C GLY A 248 13.71 -18.09 5.48
N SER A 249 13.91 -16.79 5.72
CA SER A 249 13.41 -15.72 4.85
C SER A 249 13.95 -15.83 3.43
N ARG A 250 15.27 -16.05 3.28
CA ARG A 250 15.93 -16.23 1.98
C ARG A 250 15.32 -17.39 1.18
N ARG A 251 15.10 -18.55 1.81
CA ARG A 251 14.49 -19.71 1.12
C ARG A 251 13.06 -19.43 0.66
N LEU A 252 12.27 -18.71 1.45
CA LEU A 252 10.91 -18.31 1.06
C LEU A 252 10.93 -17.32 -0.11
N HIS A 253 11.83 -16.33 -0.08
CA HIS A 253 12.05 -15.39 -1.19
C HIS A 253 12.43 -16.13 -2.49
N LEU A 254 13.36 -17.09 -2.43
CA LEU A 254 13.72 -17.89 -3.60
C LEU A 254 12.55 -18.73 -4.13
N ARG A 255 11.70 -19.30 -3.26
CA ARG A 255 10.47 -19.99 -3.67
C ARG A 255 9.48 -19.03 -4.35
N MET A 256 9.37 -17.79 -3.87
CA MET A 256 8.53 -16.76 -4.49
C MET A 256 9.05 -16.38 -5.88
N ILE A 257 10.35 -16.15 -6.01
CA ILE A 257 11.01 -15.84 -7.30
C ILE A 257 10.82 -17.01 -8.27
N ALA A 258 11.05 -18.25 -7.84
CA ALA A 258 10.84 -19.44 -8.65
C ALA A 258 9.39 -19.54 -9.14
N ASN A 259 8.41 -19.25 -8.29
CA ASN A 259 6.98 -19.22 -8.67
C ASN A 259 6.68 -18.12 -9.70
N GLN A 260 7.29 -16.94 -9.58
CA GLN A 260 7.14 -15.82 -10.53
C GLN A 260 7.81 -16.11 -11.88
N LEU A 261 9.00 -16.74 -11.88
CA LEU A 261 9.70 -17.17 -13.09
C LEU A 261 8.93 -18.27 -13.79
N ALA A 262 8.52 -19.32 -13.07
CA ALA A 262 7.72 -20.41 -13.62
C ALA A 262 6.44 -19.88 -14.29
N SER A 263 5.76 -18.91 -13.68
CA SER A 263 4.60 -18.25 -14.28
C SER A 263 4.95 -17.54 -15.58
N SER A 264 6.03 -16.75 -15.59
CA SER A 264 6.46 -16.03 -16.79
C SER A 264 6.78 -16.98 -17.93
N THR A 265 7.52 -18.05 -17.62
CA THR A 265 7.89 -19.08 -18.58
C THR A 265 6.65 -19.80 -19.10
N LEU A 266 5.72 -20.24 -18.24
CA LEU A 266 4.49 -20.91 -18.67
C LEU A 266 3.62 -20.04 -19.59
N ILE A 267 3.50 -18.74 -19.31
CA ILE A 267 2.76 -17.80 -20.17
C ILE A 267 3.47 -17.65 -21.53
N GLN A 268 4.81 -17.58 -21.55
CA GLN A 268 5.59 -17.57 -22.80
C GLN A 268 5.43 -18.86 -23.60
N TRP A 269 5.39 -20.03 -22.94
CA TRP A 269 5.09 -21.30 -23.59
C TRP A 269 3.68 -21.32 -24.20
N CYS A 270 2.67 -20.80 -23.49
CA CYS A 270 1.31 -20.67 -24.04
C CYS A 270 1.30 -19.78 -25.29
N ALA A 271 2.02 -18.65 -25.26
CA ALA A 271 2.16 -17.78 -26.43
C ALA A 271 2.93 -18.45 -27.58
N GLY A 272 3.95 -19.24 -27.27
CA GLY A 272 4.68 -20.04 -28.26
C GLY A 272 3.81 -21.13 -28.90
N LEU A 273 3.00 -21.83 -28.11
CA LEU A 273 2.01 -22.79 -28.62
C LEU A 273 0.95 -22.11 -29.48
N ALA A 274 0.47 -20.92 -29.08
CA ALA A 274 -0.42 -20.12 -29.90
C ALA A 274 0.24 -19.71 -31.22
N LEU A 275 1.51 -19.32 -31.21
CA LEU A 275 2.28 -19.02 -32.42
C LEU A 275 2.40 -20.24 -33.35
N VAL A 276 2.70 -21.42 -32.81
CA VAL A 276 2.75 -22.67 -33.58
C VAL A 276 1.39 -23.00 -34.20
N ALA A 277 0.31 -22.84 -33.44
CA ALA A 277 -1.04 -23.05 -33.95
C ALA A 277 -1.39 -22.04 -35.06
N ILE A 278 -1.01 -20.78 -34.91
CA ILE A 278 -1.18 -19.73 -35.93
C ILE A 278 -0.38 -20.07 -37.19
N LEU A 279 0.89 -20.46 -37.06
CA LEU A 279 1.73 -20.89 -38.18
C LEU A 279 1.15 -22.09 -38.91
N TRP A 280 0.67 -23.08 -38.16
CA TRP A 280 0.03 -24.26 -38.74
C TRP A 280 -1.28 -23.88 -39.46
N LEU A 281 -2.12 -23.02 -38.90
CA LEU A 281 -3.32 -22.52 -39.58
C LEU A 281 -2.98 -21.72 -40.84
N ALA A 282 -1.90 -20.92 -40.80
CA ALA A 282 -1.44 -20.12 -41.94
C ALA A 282 -0.94 -20.98 -43.12
N THR A 283 -0.54 -22.24 -42.90
CA THR A 283 -0.16 -23.17 -43.97
C THR A 283 -1.33 -24.01 -44.52
N GLN A 284 -2.50 -23.99 -43.88
CA GLN A 284 -3.68 -24.74 -44.35
C GLN A 284 -4.43 -23.99 -45.45
N SER A 285 -4.75 -24.69 -46.55
CA SER A 285 -5.17 -24.13 -47.85
C SER A 285 -6.35 -23.13 -47.84
N PRO A 286 -7.44 -23.29 -47.04
CA PRO A 286 -8.54 -22.32 -47.02
C PRO A 286 -8.18 -20.99 -46.35
N TRP A 287 -7.23 -21.02 -45.42
CA TRP A 287 -6.89 -19.89 -44.54
C TRP A 287 -5.64 -19.15 -45.02
N ALA A 288 -4.72 -19.86 -45.67
CA ALA A 288 -3.52 -19.31 -46.28
C ALA A 288 -3.82 -18.20 -47.30
N GLN A 289 -4.95 -18.26 -48.00
CA GLN A 289 -5.35 -17.26 -49.00
C GLN A 289 -5.85 -15.94 -48.39
N GLN A 290 -6.18 -15.91 -47.09
CA GLN A 290 -6.73 -14.74 -46.41
C GLN A 290 -5.71 -14.03 -45.50
N ILE A 291 -4.52 -14.61 -45.30
CA ILE A 291 -3.51 -14.10 -44.39
C ILE A 291 -2.33 -13.56 -45.21
N SER A 292 -2.20 -12.24 -45.28
CA SER A 292 -1.01 -11.60 -45.83
C SER A 292 0.18 -11.66 -44.86
N ALA A 293 1.40 -11.47 -45.36
CA ALA A 293 2.59 -11.39 -44.51
C ALA A 293 2.49 -10.26 -43.47
N GLY A 294 1.85 -9.14 -43.83
CA GLY A 294 1.57 -8.04 -42.93
C GLY A 294 0.53 -8.36 -41.85
N VAL A 295 -0.55 -9.06 -42.20
CA VAL A 295 -1.54 -9.54 -41.21
C VAL A 295 -0.87 -10.46 -40.20
N PHE A 296 -0.09 -11.43 -40.69
CA PHE A 296 0.63 -12.36 -39.82
C PHE A 296 1.59 -11.61 -38.89
N THR A 297 2.43 -10.71 -39.43
CA THR A 297 3.41 -9.93 -38.66
C THR A 297 2.74 -9.07 -37.58
N SER A 298 1.68 -8.34 -37.95
CA SER A 298 0.97 -7.46 -37.03
C SER A 298 0.27 -8.23 -35.90
N VAL A 299 -0.39 -9.35 -36.22
CA VAL A 299 -1.08 -10.18 -35.22
C VAL A 299 -0.08 -10.82 -34.24
N VAL A 300 1.05 -11.34 -34.75
CA VAL A 300 2.10 -11.93 -33.89
C VAL A 300 2.75 -10.86 -33.00
N ALA A 301 3.00 -9.66 -33.53
CA ALA A 301 3.54 -8.54 -32.76
C ALA A 301 2.56 -8.09 -31.66
N ALA A 302 1.27 -7.97 -31.97
CA ALA A 302 0.23 -7.64 -31.00
C ALA A 302 0.14 -8.70 -29.90
N MET A 303 0.15 -9.99 -30.27
CA MET A 303 0.13 -11.12 -29.33
C MET A 303 1.28 -11.03 -28.32
N MET A 304 2.52 -10.81 -28.80
CA MET A 304 3.69 -10.68 -27.93
C MET A 304 3.58 -9.45 -27.02
N ALA A 305 3.09 -8.32 -27.55
CA ALA A 305 2.94 -7.08 -26.81
C ALA A 305 1.88 -7.14 -25.70
N VAL A 306 0.82 -7.96 -25.84
CA VAL A 306 -0.25 -8.13 -24.84
C VAL A 306 0.21 -8.86 -23.58
N ILE A 307 1.26 -9.70 -23.66
CA ILE A 307 1.70 -10.58 -22.56
C ILE A 307 2.06 -9.78 -21.29
N ALA A 308 2.87 -8.72 -21.46
CA ALA A 308 3.34 -7.90 -20.34
C ALA A 308 2.22 -7.16 -19.58
N PRO A 309 1.32 -6.39 -20.25
CA PRO A 309 0.21 -5.71 -19.57
C PRO A 309 -0.77 -6.71 -18.95
N LEU A 310 -1.08 -7.84 -19.61
CA LEU A 310 -1.95 -8.87 -19.05
C LEU A 310 -1.39 -9.45 -17.74
N LYS A 311 -0.07 -9.68 -17.68
CA LYS A 311 0.62 -10.16 -16.48
C LYS A 311 0.59 -9.14 -15.34
N ARG A 312 0.69 -7.84 -15.62
CA ARG A 312 0.58 -6.79 -14.60
C ARG A 312 -0.84 -6.70 -14.06
N LEU A 313 -1.84 -6.70 -14.94
CA LEU A 313 -3.27 -6.75 -14.57
C LEU A 313 -3.61 -7.95 -13.68
N ALA A 314 -3.07 -9.13 -14.01
CA ALA A 314 -3.27 -10.34 -13.21
C ALA A 314 -2.81 -10.21 -11.74
N ASN A 315 -1.77 -9.43 -11.49
CA ASN A 315 -1.14 -9.31 -10.16
C ASN A 315 -1.53 -8.04 -9.40
N ILE A 316 -2.32 -7.14 -10.02
CA ILE A 316 -2.62 -5.82 -9.44
C ILE A 316 -3.39 -5.88 -8.12
N HIS A 317 -4.22 -6.91 -7.95
CA HIS A 317 -5.02 -7.13 -6.73
C HIS A 317 -4.16 -7.14 -5.45
N ALA A 318 -2.96 -7.73 -5.50
CA ALA A 318 -2.07 -7.79 -4.34
C ALA A 318 -1.50 -6.41 -3.96
N VAL A 319 -1.23 -5.57 -4.95
CA VAL A 319 -0.74 -4.19 -4.75
C VAL A 319 -1.84 -3.34 -4.14
N LEU A 320 -3.06 -3.41 -4.68
CA LEU A 320 -4.22 -2.67 -4.17
C LEU A 320 -4.57 -3.08 -2.74
N GLN A 321 -4.58 -4.38 -2.43
CA GLN A 321 -4.85 -4.87 -1.07
C GLN A 321 -3.83 -4.37 -0.05
N LYS A 322 -2.54 -4.39 -0.38
CA LYS A 322 -1.48 -3.85 0.49
C LYS A 322 -1.66 -2.34 0.71
N GLY A 323 -2.02 -1.60 -0.33
CA GLY A 323 -2.33 -0.18 -0.24
C GLY A 323 -3.50 0.13 0.68
N VAL A 324 -4.61 -0.62 0.55
CA VAL A 324 -5.79 -0.45 1.41
C VAL A 324 -5.47 -0.75 2.86
N ALA A 325 -4.74 -1.83 3.15
CA ALA A 325 -4.32 -2.16 4.52
C ALA A 325 -3.38 -1.10 5.12
N ALA A 326 -2.47 -0.56 4.31
CA ALA A 326 -1.60 0.53 4.74
C ALA A 326 -2.39 1.81 5.01
N ALA A 327 -3.37 2.13 4.16
CA ALA A 327 -4.25 3.29 4.34
C ALA A 327 -5.14 3.15 5.58
N ASP A 328 -5.66 1.96 5.86
CA ASP A 328 -6.39 1.66 7.11
C ASP A 328 -5.52 1.97 8.34
N SER A 329 -4.26 1.52 8.32
CA SER A 329 -3.30 1.78 9.40
C SER A 329 -2.98 3.26 9.57
N VAL A 330 -3.02 4.05 8.49
CA VAL A 330 -2.83 5.51 8.54
C VAL A 330 -4.10 6.19 9.07
N PHE A 331 -5.26 5.91 8.49
CA PHE A 331 -6.52 6.56 8.87
C PHE A 331 -6.98 6.21 10.29
N SER A 332 -6.72 4.99 10.76
CA SER A 332 -6.97 4.60 12.16
C SER A 332 -6.24 5.46 13.19
N VAL A 333 -5.20 6.21 12.80
CA VAL A 333 -4.55 7.21 13.66
C VAL A 333 -5.11 8.60 13.39
N VAL A 334 -5.20 9.00 12.11
CA VAL A 334 -5.70 10.31 11.70
C VAL A 334 -7.12 10.59 12.21
N ASP A 335 -7.93 9.54 12.41
CA ASP A 335 -9.31 9.63 12.87
C ASP A 335 -9.47 9.60 14.39
N LEU A 336 -8.39 9.40 15.14
CA LEU A 336 -8.48 9.44 16.59
C LEU A 336 -8.88 10.83 17.05
N ALA A 337 -9.63 10.90 18.15
CA ALA A 337 -9.87 12.19 18.79
C ALA A 337 -8.53 12.74 19.33
N PRO A 338 -8.17 13.99 19.01
CA PRO A 338 -7.04 14.64 19.67
C PRO A 338 -7.36 14.82 21.16
N GLU A 339 -6.30 14.99 21.95
CA GLU A 339 -6.38 15.44 23.33
C GLU A 339 -7.19 16.74 23.39
N SER A 340 -8.14 16.79 24.33
CA SER A 340 -8.99 17.96 24.49
C SER A 340 -8.12 19.17 24.81
N ALA A 341 -8.19 20.21 23.97
CA ALA A 341 -7.51 21.49 24.20
C ALA A 341 -7.85 22.07 25.58
N GLY A 342 -8.97 21.65 26.19
CA GLY A 342 -9.33 21.98 27.56
C GLY A 342 -9.87 23.40 27.73
N GLY A 343 -9.80 23.87 28.97
CA GLY A 343 -10.51 25.05 29.47
C GLY A 343 -10.21 26.38 28.77
N THR A 344 -11.02 27.39 29.07
CA THR A 344 -10.96 28.73 28.47
C THR A 344 -10.06 29.71 29.23
N HIS A 345 -9.45 29.26 30.34
CA HIS A 345 -8.67 30.13 31.21
C HIS A 345 -7.20 30.17 30.80
N THR A 346 -6.68 31.38 30.58
CA THR A 346 -5.27 31.62 30.26
C THR A 346 -4.65 32.51 31.34
N ALA A 347 -3.60 32.03 31.99
CA ALA A 347 -2.83 32.79 32.96
C ALA A 347 -1.45 33.16 32.39
N GLU A 348 -1.04 34.42 32.50
CA GLU A 348 0.31 34.86 32.08
C GLU A 348 1.40 34.26 32.98
N ARG A 349 1.10 34.15 34.28
CA ARG A 349 1.95 33.48 35.27
C ARG A 349 1.10 32.97 36.44
N ALA A 350 1.23 31.69 36.76
CA ALA A 350 0.62 31.12 37.96
C ALA A 350 1.31 31.64 39.24
N ARG A 351 0.54 31.92 40.29
CA ARG A 351 1.06 32.16 41.66
C ARG A 351 1.66 30.87 42.22
N GLY A 352 1.13 29.72 41.81
CA GLY A 352 1.69 28.40 42.08
C GLY A 352 1.09 27.71 43.30
N GLN A 353 -0.12 28.09 43.71
CA GLN A 353 -0.86 27.36 44.74
C GLN A 353 -1.58 26.18 44.07
N VAL A 354 -1.28 24.96 44.49
CA VAL A 354 -1.97 23.77 43.97
C VAL A 354 -2.74 23.09 45.10
N ARG A 355 -4.04 22.86 44.89
CA ARG A 355 -4.91 22.15 45.83
C ARG A 355 -5.42 20.87 45.19
N ILE A 356 -5.09 19.74 45.79
CA ILE A 356 -5.56 18.41 45.40
C ILE A 356 -6.64 18.01 46.41
N SER A 357 -7.85 17.71 45.93
CA SER A 357 -9.01 17.40 46.78
C SER A 357 -9.64 16.07 46.39
N GLY A 358 -9.43 15.05 47.21
CA GLY A 358 -10.06 13.73 47.06
C GLY A 358 -9.72 13.02 45.76
N VAL A 359 -8.51 13.19 45.23
CA VAL A 359 -8.17 12.70 43.89
C VAL A 359 -8.01 11.18 43.87
N GLY A 360 -8.83 10.54 43.05
CA GLY A 360 -8.75 9.13 42.68
C GLY A 360 -8.31 8.98 41.22
N PHE A 361 -7.49 7.98 40.93
CA PHE A 361 -7.06 7.72 39.55
C PHE A 361 -6.76 6.25 39.30
N HIS A 362 -7.21 5.75 38.15
CA HIS A 362 -6.78 4.48 37.57
C HIS A 362 -6.36 4.70 36.11
N TYR A 363 -5.39 3.94 35.63
CA TYR A 363 -5.04 3.99 34.21
C TYR A 363 -6.20 3.42 33.37
N PRO A 364 -6.43 3.90 32.13
CA PRO A 364 -7.59 3.51 31.33
C PRO A 364 -7.75 2.00 31.09
N GLU A 365 -6.65 1.24 31.10
CA GLU A 365 -6.67 -0.23 30.90
C GLU A 365 -6.62 -1.03 32.20
N GLN A 366 -6.58 -0.35 33.35
CA GLN A 366 -6.50 -0.97 34.66
C GLN A 366 -7.78 -0.68 35.44
N THR A 367 -8.38 -1.72 36.00
CA THR A 367 -9.53 -1.59 36.90
C THR A 367 -9.10 -1.24 38.32
N GLN A 368 -7.82 -1.47 38.66
CA GLN A 368 -7.28 -1.14 39.97
C GLN A 368 -6.84 0.32 40.00
N ALA A 369 -7.35 1.08 40.96
CA ALA A 369 -6.90 2.44 41.20
C ALA A 369 -5.46 2.47 41.74
N VAL A 370 -4.72 3.46 41.25
CA VAL A 370 -3.33 3.75 41.63
C VAL A 370 -3.28 4.82 42.72
N LEU A 371 -4.25 5.74 42.70
CA LEU A 371 -4.43 6.78 43.72
C LEU A 371 -5.84 6.64 44.31
N HIS A 372 -5.93 6.78 45.64
CA HIS A 372 -7.18 6.68 46.40
C HIS A 372 -7.33 7.91 47.29
N GLU A 373 -8.35 8.74 47.03
CA GLU A 373 -8.74 9.91 47.83
C GLU A 373 -7.58 10.82 48.26
N VAL A 374 -6.63 11.08 47.36
CA VAL A 374 -5.43 11.88 47.68
C VAL A 374 -5.83 13.33 47.86
N SER A 375 -5.52 13.89 49.04
CA SER A 375 -5.78 15.30 49.35
C SER A 375 -4.53 15.96 49.93
N CYS A 376 -4.05 17.03 49.30
CA CYS A 376 -2.93 17.81 49.80
C CYS A 376 -2.91 19.24 49.21
N GLU A 377 -2.20 20.13 49.88
CA GLU A 377 -1.99 21.51 49.44
C GLU A 377 -0.49 21.79 49.26
N LEU A 378 -0.14 22.30 48.08
CA LEU A 378 1.21 22.71 47.71
C LEU A 378 1.27 24.24 47.75
N ARG A 379 2.08 24.80 48.66
CA ARG A 379 2.13 26.24 48.91
C ARG A 379 3.07 26.95 47.93
N PRO A 380 2.71 28.15 47.44
CA PRO A 380 3.58 28.98 46.61
C PRO A 380 4.97 29.20 47.22
N GLY A 381 6.01 29.13 46.39
CA GLY A 381 7.39 29.40 46.80
C GLY A 381 8.03 28.33 47.70
N THR A 382 7.36 27.20 47.94
CA THR A 382 7.89 26.09 48.74
C THR A 382 8.21 24.87 47.87
N VAL A 383 9.10 24.00 48.35
CA VAL A 383 9.40 22.72 47.71
C VAL A 383 8.72 21.61 48.51
N THR A 384 7.86 20.85 47.85
CA THR A 384 7.21 19.66 48.45
C THR A 384 7.84 18.39 47.90
N ALA A 385 8.34 17.54 48.79
CA ALA A 385 8.93 16.26 48.44
C ALA A 385 7.91 15.12 48.54
N LEU A 386 7.72 14.39 47.44
CA LEU A 386 6.88 13.19 47.40
C LEU A 386 7.73 11.94 47.65
N VAL A 387 7.53 11.24 48.77
CA VAL A 387 8.35 10.09 49.19
C VAL A 387 7.49 8.84 49.38
N GLY A 388 8.00 7.67 49.00
CA GLY A 388 7.28 6.40 49.14
C GLY A 388 7.95 5.25 48.37
N ARG A 389 7.51 4.01 48.62
CA ARG A 389 8.04 2.79 47.97
C ARG A 389 7.85 2.80 46.44
N SER A 390 8.63 2.03 45.69
CA SER A 390 8.40 1.88 44.24
C SER A 390 6.96 1.42 43.97
N GLY A 391 6.32 1.98 42.92
CA GLY A 391 4.92 1.68 42.58
C GLY A 391 3.85 2.42 43.39
N SER A 392 4.21 3.26 44.38
CA SER A 392 3.24 3.97 45.24
C SER A 392 2.47 5.14 44.57
N GLY A 393 2.44 5.22 43.24
CA GLY A 393 1.72 6.28 42.51
C GLY A 393 2.39 7.67 42.45
N LYS A 394 3.63 7.83 42.91
CA LYS A 394 4.33 9.15 42.91
C LYS A 394 4.43 9.78 41.52
N THR A 395 4.92 9.02 40.55
CA THR A 395 5.04 9.46 39.16
C THR A 395 3.67 9.74 38.54
N THR A 396 2.65 8.98 38.94
CA THR A 396 1.27 9.17 38.51
C THR A 396 0.70 10.49 39.01
N LEU A 397 0.93 10.86 40.28
CA LEU A 397 0.52 12.15 40.81
C LEU A 397 1.19 13.32 40.07
N ALA A 398 2.50 13.21 39.79
CA ALA A 398 3.21 14.21 39.00
C ALA A 398 2.66 14.33 37.56
N ALA A 399 2.28 13.22 36.94
CA ALA A 399 1.68 13.21 35.61
C ALA A 399 0.29 13.86 35.58
N LEU A 400 -0.52 13.68 36.64
CA LEU A 400 -1.82 14.34 36.79
C LEU A 400 -1.68 15.86 36.97
N LEU A 401 -0.67 16.31 37.72
CA LEU A 401 -0.38 17.75 37.87
C LEU A 401 -0.02 18.44 36.54
N ALA A 402 0.68 17.72 35.66
CA ALA A 402 0.98 18.18 34.31
C ALA A 402 -0.19 17.94 33.32
N ARG A 403 -1.31 17.41 33.81
CA ARG A 403 -2.50 17.03 33.03
C ARG A 403 -2.20 16.08 31.86
N PHE A 404 -1.21 15.19 32.00
CA PHE A 404 -1.02 14.10 31.05
C PHE A 404 -2.12 13.03 31.15
N TYR A 405 -2.88 13.06 32.24
CA TYR A 405 -4.09 12.30 32.48
C TYR A 405 -5.08 13.20 33.20
N ASP A 406 -6.37 12.97 33.00
CA ASP A 406 -7.41 13.55 33.84
C ASP A 406 -7.69 12.63 35.05
N PRO A 407 -7.97 13.17 36.24
CA PRO A 407 -8.33 12.38 37.40
C PRO A 407 -9.67 11.66 37.18
N SER A 408 -9.81 10.45 37.73
CA SER A 408 -11.06 9.68 37.66
C SER A 408 -12.11 10.25 38.63
N GLU A 409 -11.65 10.74 39.78
CA GLU A 409 -12.46 11.32 40.86
C GLU A 409 -11.69 12.47 41.52
N GLY A 410 -12.42 13.38 42.18
CA GLY A 410 -11.83 14.54 42.85
C GLY A 410 -11.42 15.66 41.89
N ILE A 411 -10.72 16.67 42.42
CA ILE A 411 -10.36 17.88 41.66
C ILE A 411 -8.92 18.30 42.01
N ILE A 412 -8.17 18.70 40.98
CA ILE A 412 -6.88 19.38 41.10
C ILE A 412 -7.10 20.83 40.67
N GLN A 413 -6.81 21.78 41.56
CA GLN A 413 -6.93 23.21 41.29
C GLN A 413 -5.55 23.86 41.27
N LEU A 414 -5.34 24.80 40.34
CA LEU A 414 -4.18 25.69 40.32
C LEU A 414 -4.67 27.13 40.48
N ASP A 415 -4.23 27.79 41.56
CA ASP A 415 -4.66 29.14 41.92
C ASP A 415 -6.21 29.28 41.99
N ASP A 416 -6.87 28.27 42.58
CA ASP A 416 -8.32 28.11 42.75
C ASP A 416 -9.13 27.91 41.45
N VAL A 417 -8.48 27.68 40.30
CA VAL A 417 -9.10 27.33 39.01
C VAL A 417 -9.07 25.83 38.76
#